data_AF-A0A0R3NGB0-F1
#
_entry.id   AF-A0A0R3NGB0-F1
#
_cell.length_a   1.000
_cell.length_b   1.000
_cell.length_c   1.000
_cell.angle_alpha   90.00
_cell.angle_beta   90.00
_cell.angle_gamma   90.00
#
_symmetry.space_group_name_H-M   'P 1'
#
loop_
_entity.id
_entity.type
_entity.pdbx_description
1 polymer ?
#
loop_
_entity_poly.entity_id
_entity_poly.type
_entity_poly.pdbx_seq_one_letter_code
_entity_poly.pdbx_strand_id
1 'polypeptide(L)'
;MAGWRRAVELAMSDEEIATLTTLSRSRIELASRVSRAQMLLAYRENPSFCAVGQRLGVHHQTVQRCVERALADGPLAALDDRPRPGKEPTITPEAKAWLVSLACDKAKDHGYPHELWTTRLLARHAREHGPAAGHACLANLVQGTVCKILGREEIKPHKVRYYLENRDAEFEQKMAEVLCVYREVEVLKKASAKGKRRGKPVTIVSCVKVST
;
A
#
# COMPACT_ATOMS: atom_id res chain seq x y z
N MET A 1 39.59 11.91 7.10
CA MET A 1 39.89 13.24 7.68
C MET A 1 38.65 13.76 8.40
N ALA A 2 38.73 13.80 9.73
CA ALA A 2 37.95 14.54 10.74
C ALA A 2 36.44 14.82 10.54
N GLY A 3 35.58 13.97 11.13
CA GLY A 3 34.17 14.31 11.43
C GLY A 3 33.62 13.74 12.75
N TRP A 4 34.41 12.98 13.52
CA TRP A 4 33.92 12.11 14.61
C TRP A 4 33.67 12.79 15.97
N ARG A 5 33.59 14.13 16.03
CA ARG A 5 33.70 14.84 17.32
C ARG A 5 32.69 15.94 17.57
N ARG A 6 31.52 15.91 16.92
CA ARG A 6 30.44 16.80 17.34
C ARG A 6 29.40 15.98 18.09
N ALA A 7 29.44 16.09 19.41
CA ALA A 7 28.31 15.74 20.23
C ALA A 7 27.11 16.54 19.70
N VAL A 8 26.06 15.83 19.30
CA VAL A 8 24.80 16.46 18.95
C VAL A 8 23.98 16.59 20.22
N GLU A 9 23.44 17.77 20.46
CA GLU A 9 22.57 18.04 21.60
C GLU A 9 21.21 17.38 21.34
N LEU A 10 20.84 16.42 22.17
CA LEU A 10 19.55 15.74 22.12
C LEU A 10 18.65 16.36 23.20
N ALA A 11 17.75 17.25 22.79
CA ALA A 11 16.72 17.78 23.67
C ALA A 11 15.65 16.71 23.92
N MET A 12 15.29 16.50 25.18
CA MET A 12 14.26 15.55 25.62
C MET A 12 13.45 16.18 26.74
N SER A 13 12.13 16.04 26.72
CA SER A 13 11.28 16.50 27.82
C SER A 13 11.36 15.56 29.02
N ASP A 14 11.01 16.04 30.21
CA ASP A 14 11.02 15.23 31.44
C ASP A 14 10.04 14.05 31.33
N GLU A 15 8.91 14.22 30.63
CA GLU A 15 7.97 13.14 30.33
C GLU A 15 8.62 12.07 29.43
N GLU A 16 9.33 12.48 28.38
CA GLU A 16 10.03 11.55 27.48
C GLU A 16 11.11 10.76 28.22
N ILE A 17 11.85 11.42 29.12
CA ILE A 17 12.86 10.80 29.97
C ILE A 17 12.22 9.76 30.91
N ALA A 18 11.11 10.09 31.56
CA ALA A 18 10.40 9.17 32.44
C ALA A 18 9.90 7.93 31.68
N THR A 19 9.37 8.16 30.47
CA THR A 19 8.87 7.09 29.60
C THR A 19 10.01 6.17 29.15
N LEU A 20 11.13 6.74 28.69
CA LEU A 20 12.32 5.98 28.28
C LEU A 20 12.96 5.23 29.44
N THR A 21 12.95 5.81 30.64
CA THR A 21 13.44 5.14 31.86
C THR A 21 12.62 3.90 32.15
N THR A 22 11.30 3.99 32.02
CA THR A 22 10.38 2.85 32.19
C THR A 22 10.64 1.78 31.13
N LEU A 23 10.76 2.17 29.85
CA LEU A 23 11.03 1.24 28.74
C LEU A 23 12.40 0.56 28.87
N SER A 24 13.44 1.29 29.30
CA SER A 24 14.80 0.76 29.47
C SER A 24 14.93 -0.37 30.50
N ARG A 25 13.95 -0.48 31.41
CA ARG A 25 13.88 -1.48 32.48
C ARG A 25 12.83 -2.56 32.23
N SER A 26 12.03 -2.42 31.17
CA SER A 26 10.97 -3.36 30.85
C SER A 26 11.53 -4.73 30.45
N ARG A 27 10.86 -5.78 30.91
CA ARG A 27 11.16 -7.18 30.54
C ARG A 27 10.20 -7.75 29.50
N ILE A 28 9.16 -7.00 29.14
CA ILE A 28 8.08 -7.42 28.22
C ILE A 28 8.25 -6.78 26.83
N GLU A 29 8.86 -5.59 26.79
CA GLU A 29 9.10 -4.86 25.55
C GLU A 29 10.12 -5.55 24.64
N LEU A 30 10.04 -5.22 23.34
CA LEU A 30 11.00 -5.68 22.36
C LEU A 30 12.42 -5.26 22.76
N ALA A 31 13.37 -6.21 22.75
CA ALA A 31 14.76 -5.97 23.14
C ALA A 31 15.42 -4.81 22.37
N SER A 32 15.03 -4.59 21.11
CA SER A 32 15.49 -3.46 20.30
C SER A 32 15.03 -2.11 20.87
N ARG A 33 13.78 -2.00 21.33
CA ARG A 33 13.24 -0.78 21.96
C ARG A 33 13.93 -0.51 23.29
N VAL A 34 14.11 -1.55 24.11
CA VAL A 34 14.82 -1.45 25.40
C VAL A 34 16.26 -0.98 25.17
N SER A 35 16.98 -1.59 24.22
CA SER A 35 18.36 -1.22 23.89
C SER A 35 18.47 0.22 23.38
N ARG A 36 17.57 0.66 22.48
CA ARG A 36 17.53 2.05 21.99
C ARG A 36 17.23 3.05 23.11
N ALA A 37 16.30 2.73 24.00
CA ALA A 37 15.99 3.57 25.17
C ALA A 37 17.21 3.72 26.08
N GLN A 38 17.94 2.63 26.34
CA GLN A 38 19.21 2.66 27.10
C GLN A 38 20.28 3.51 26.40
N MET A 39 20.41 3.42 25.07
CA MET A 39 21.35 4.24 24.30
C MET A 39 21.05 5.73 24.43
N LEU A 40 19.78 6.15 24.31
CA LEU A 40 19.39 7.56 24.41
C LEU A 40 19.63 8.11 25.82
N LEU A 41 19.26 7.36 26.87
CA LEU A 41 19.49 7.76 28.26
C LEU A 41 20.99 7.85 28.57
N ALA A 42 21.78 6.86 28.16
CA ALA A 42 23.23 6.86 28.40
C ALA A 42 23.95 7.99 27.63
N TYR A 43 23.48 8.31 26.42
CA TYR A 43 24.03 9.42 25.63
C TYR A 43 23.71 10.80 26.23
N ARG A 44 22.56 10.94 26.90
CA ARG A 44 22.25 12.16 27.68
C ARG A 44 23.20 12.34 28.86
N GLU A 45 23.52 11.26 29.59
CA GLU A 45 24.44 11.31 30.72
C GLU A 45 25.89 11.62 30.31
N ASN A 46 26.35 11.04 29.19
CA ASN A 46 27.68 11.25 28.66
C ASN A 46 27.62 11.31 27.11
N PRO A 47 27.70 12.50 26.50
CA PRO A 47 27.49 12.70 25.07
C PRO A 47 28.71 12.25 24.26
N SER A 48 28.93 10.93 24.21
CA SER A 48 29.98 10.27 23.46
C SER A 48 29.50 8.92 22.95
N PHE A 49 29.41 8.78 21.62
CA PHE A 49 28.95 7.54 20.98
C PHE A 49 29.83 6.33 21.34
N CYS A 50 31.15 6.54 21.46
CA CYS A 50 32.08 5.47 21.84
C CYS A 50 31.91 5.05 23.30
N ALA A 51 31.78 6.01 24.23
CA ALA A 51 31.63 5.70 25.65
C ALA A 51 30.30 4.96 25.92
N VAL A 52 29.21 5.41 25.29
CA VAL A 52 27.91 4.75 25.37
C VAL A 52 27.96 3.35 24.75
N GLY A 53 28.60 3.21 23.58
CA GLY A 53 28.77 1.92 22.92
C GLY A 53 29.51 0.92 23.79
N GLN A 54 30.63 1.32 24.40
CA GLN A 54 31.40 0.48 25.32
C GLN A 54 30.60 0.09 26.56
N ARG A 55 29.85 1.03 27.17
CA ARG A 55 29.01 0.77 28.35
C ARG A 55 27.89 -0.24 28.07
N LEU A 56 27.30 -0.19 26.87
CA LEU A 56 26.15 -1.02 26.49
C LEU A 56 26.54 -2.27 25.68
N GLY A 57 27.83 -2.46 25.37
CA GLY A 57 28.31 -3.59 24.56
C GLY A 57 27.87 -3.53 23.09
N VAL A 58 27.65 -2.33 22.54
CA VAL A 58 27.22 -2.11 21.15
C VAL A 58 28.23 -1.27 20.37
N HIS A 59 28.28 -1.46 19.05
CA HIS A 59 29.17 -0.66 18.21
C HIS A 59 28.76 0.83 18.21
N HIS A 60 29.74 1.73 18.22
CA HIS A 60 29.49 3.18 18.32
C HIS A 60 28.57 3.72 17.21
N GLN A 61 28.64 3.14 16.00
CA GLN A 61 27.77 3.50 14.87
C GLN A 61 26.28 3.19 15.13
N THR A 62 25.98 2.17 15.94
CA THR A 62 24.60 1.84 16.32
C THR A 62 24.03 2.91 17.23
N VAL A 63 24.83 3.38 18.19
CA VAL A 63 24.46 4.50 19.07
C VAL A 63 24.26 5.78 18.25
N GLN A 64 25.21 6.09 17.36
CA GLN A 64 25.12 7.25 16.47
C GLN A 64 23.82 7.23 15.66
N ARG A 65 23.51 6.12 14.98
CA ARG A 65 22.26 5.96 14.20
C ARG A 65 21.00 6.09 15.06
N CYS A 66 21.04 5.63 16.30
CA CYS A 66 19.93 5.76 17.23
C CYS A 66 19.69 7.22 17.62
N VAL A 67 20.76 7.96 17.94
CA VAL A 67 20.69 9.38 18.30
C VAL A 67 20.27 10.23 17.10
N GLU A 68 20.85 10.02 15.93
CA GLU A 68 20.45 10.69 14.68
C GLU A 68 18.96 10.46 14.35
N ARG A 69 18.45 9.26 14.62
CA ARG A 69 17.02 8.97 14.46
C ARG A 69 16.17 9.73 15.48
N ALA A 70 16.59 9.78 16.75
CA ALA A 70 15.89 10.53 17.79
C ALA A 70 15.84 12.03 17.51
N LEU A 71 16.88 12.57 16.87
CA LEU A 71 16.90 13.97 16.43
C LEU A 71 15.95 14.25 15.26
N ALA A 72 15.81 13.30 14.33
CA ALA A 72 14.96 13.47 13.16
C ALA A 72 13.47 13.24 13.47
N ASP A 73 13.16 12.20 14.25
CA ASP A 73 11.80 11.68 14.42
C ASP A 73 11.25 11.92 15.84
N GLY A 74 12.11 12.27 16.80
CA GLY A 74 11.81 12.41 18.23
C GLY A 74 12.28 11.21 19.07
N PRO A 75 12.55 11.37 20.37
CA PRO A 75 13.13 10.32 21.22
C PRO A 75 12.28 9.06 21.35
N LEU A 76 10.96 9.21 21.44
CA LEU A 76 10.03 8.07 21.55
C LEU A 76 9.79 7.38 20.21
N ALA A 77 9.63 8.15 19.13
CA ALA A 77 9.40 7.60 17.79
C ALA A 77 10.64 6.84 17.27
N ALA A 78 11.83 7.26 17.66
CA ALA A 78 13.08 6.61 17.27
C ALA A 78 13.28 5.20 17.84
N LEU A 79 12.49 4.82 18.86
CA LEU A 79 12.51 3.46 19.39
C LEU A 79 12.01 2.43 18.38
N ASP A 80 11.09 2.84 17.49
CA ASP A 80 10.46 1.95 16.53
C ASP A 80 11.23 1.94 15.20
N ASP A 81 11.07 0.85 14.45
CA ASP A 81 11.67 0.76 13.12
C ASP A 81 10.87 1.58 12.12
N ARG A 82 11.58 2.37 11.31
CA ARG A 82 10.95 3.08 10.19
C ARG A 82 10.26 2.06 9.28
N PRO A 83 9.06 2.36 8.78
CA PRO A 83 8.40 1.51 7.80
C PRO A 83 9.37 1.33 6.63
N ARG A 84 9.81 0.09 6.42
CA ARG A 84 10.74 -0.21 5.33
C ARG A 84 9.97 0.01 4.03
N PRO A 85 10.48 0.83 3.09
CA PRO A 85 9.88 0.89 1.76
C PRO A 85 9.89 -0.54 1.23
N GLY A 86 8.68 -1.09 1.03
CA GLY A 86 8.52 -2.44 0.53
C GLY A 86 9.07 -2.55 -0.89
N LYS A 87 9.19 -3.78 -1.40
CA LYS A 87 9.51 -3.97 -2.82
C LYS A 87 8.40 -3.34 -3.66
N GLU A 88 8.78 -2.47 -4.60
CA GLU A 88 7.83 -1.87 -5.52
C GLU A 88 7.05 -2.95 -6.30
N PRO A 89 5.75 -2.77 -6.55
CA PRO A 89 4.97 -3.75 -7.28
C PRO A 89 5.53 -3.96 -8.69
N THR A 90 5.97 -5.18 -9.00
CA THR A 90 6.50 -5.52 -10.33
C THR A 90 5.42 -5.47 -11.42
N ILE A 91 4.15 -5.64 -11.05
CA ILE A 91 3.02 -5.54 -11.98
C ILE A 91 2.43 -4.14 -11.87
N THR A 92 2.52 -3.39 -12.96
CA THR A 92 2.01 -2.02 -13.09
C THR A 92 0.49 -1.98 -12.91
N PRO A 93 -0.08 -0.85 -12.47
CA PRO A 93 -1.54 -0.71 -12.37
C PRO A 93 -2.24 -0.89 -13.73
N GLU A 94 -1.64 -0.41 -14.82
CA GLU A 94 -2.14 -0.57 -16.18
C GLU A 94 -2.24 -2.05 -16.58
N ALA A 95 -1.20 -2.85 -16.30
CA ALA A 95 -1.21 -4.28 -16.58
C ALA A 95 -2.27 -5.03 -15.77
N LYS A 96 -2.61 -4.56 -14.56
CA LYS A 96 -3.73 -5.11 -13.78
C LYS A 96 -5.07 -4.74 -14.41
N ALA A 97 -5.24 -3.49 -14.82
CA ALA A 97 -6.46 -3.03 -15.48
C ALA A 97 -6.71 -3.80 -16.79
N TRP A 98 -5.66 -4.00 -17.59
CA TRP A 98 -5.72 -4.83 -18.79
C TRP A 98 -6.12 -6.28 -18.48
N LEU A 99 -5.51 -6.89 -17.45
CA LEU A 99 -5.86 -8.25 -17.03
C LEU A 99 -7.30 -8.36 -16.54
N VAL A 100 -7.80 -7.33 -15.85
CA VAL A 100 -9.19 -7.24 -15.38
C VAL A 100 -10.16 -7.09 -16.55
N SER A 101 -9.86 -6.22 -17.52
CA SER A 101 -10.65 -6.08 -18.75
C SER A 101 -10.76 -7.43 -19.46
N LEU A 102 -9.62 -8.09 -19.68
CA LEU A 102 -9.57 -9.41 -20.30
C LEU A 102 -10.41 -10.44 -19.54
N ALA A 103 -10.40 -10.39 -18.21
CA ALA A 103 -11.19 -11.29 -17.37
C ALA A 103 -12.71 -11.03 -17.45
N CYS A 104 -13.10 -9.83 -17.86
CA CYS A 104 -14.47 -9.42 -18.11
C CYS A 104 -14.95 -9.74 -19.53
N ASP A 105 -14.06 -10.05 -20.47
CA ASP A 105 -14.43 -10.48 -21.83
C ASP A 105 -14.73 -11.99 -21.90
N LYS A 106 -15.38 -12.47 -22.97
CA LYS A 106 -15.60 -13.90 -23.17
C LYS A 106 -14.33 -14.55 -23.69
N ALA A 107 -13.91 -15.67 -23.10
CA ALA A 107 -12.73 -16.40 -23.57
C ALA A 107 -12.89 -16.88 -25.04
N LYS A 108 -14.13 -17.07 -25.50
CA LYS A 108 -14.48 -17.40 -26.88
C LYS A 108 -14.05 -16.34 -27.89
N ASP A 109 -14.15 -15.07 -27.53
CA ASP A 109 -13.82 -13.95 -28.42
C ASP A 109 -12.30 -13.86 -28.65
N HIS A 110 -11.51 -14.49 -27.79
CA HIS A 110 -10.06 -14.64 -27.91
C HIS A 110 -9.62 -15.97 -28.52
N GLY A 111 -10.54 -16.70 -29.17
CA GLY A 111 -10.23 -17.92 -29.91
C GLY A 111 -10.17 -19.20 -29.06
N TYR A 112 -10.65 -19.18 -27.82
CA TYR A 112 -10.74 -20.39 -26.99
C TYR A 112 -12.10 -21.08 -27.11
N PRO A 113 -12.17 -22.41 -26.90
CA PRO A 113 -13.44 -23.14 -26.92
C PRO A 113 -14.29 -22.88 -25.67
N HIS A 114 -13.74 -22.25 -24.63
CA HIS A 114 -14.43 -21.99 -23.37
C HIS A 114 -15.21 -20.67 -23.43
N GLU A 115 -16.43 -20.64 -22.91
CA GLU A 115 -17.20 -19.39 -22.79
C GLU A 115 -16.64 -18.48 -21.68
N LEU A 116 -16.29 -19.10 -20.54
CA LEU A 116 -15.78 -18.42 -19.36
C LEU A 116 -14.29 -18.64 -19.17
N TRP A 117 -13.61 -17.64 -18.61
CA TRP A 117 -12.22 -17.77 -18.21
C TRP A 117 -12.05 -18.66 -16.98
N THR A 118 -11.14 -19.62 -17.09
CA THR A 118 -10.50 -20.21 -15.91
C THR A 118 -9.27 -19.40 -15.54
N THR A 119 -8.92 -19.34 -14.25
CA THR A 119 -7.74 -18.56 -13.80
C THR A 119 -6.43 -19.07 -14.39
N ARG A 120 -6.34 -20.36 -14.72
CA ARG A 120 -5.20 -20.95 -15.44
C ARG A 120 -5.15 -20.52 -16.90
N LEU A 121 -6.28 -20.55 -17.60
CA LEU A 121 -6.39 -20.12 -18.99
C LEU A 121 -6.07 -18.63 -19.13
N LEU A 122 -6.64 -17.81 -18.25
CA LEU A 122 -6.40 -16.37 -18.22
C LEU A 122 -4.93 -16.05 -17.95
N ALA A 123 -4.30 -16.75 -17.01
CA ALA A 123 -2.87 -16.59 -16.75
C ALA A 123 -2.02 -16.96 -17.98
N ARG A 124 -2.37 -18.03 -18.71
CA ARG A 124 -1.68 -18.41 -19.94
C ARG A 124 -1.84 -17.35 -21.02
N HIS A 125 -3.08 -16.93 -21.29
CA HIS A 125 -3.35 -15.91 -22.30
C HIS A 125 -2.63 -14.60 -22.00
N ALA A 126 -2.62 -14.17 -20.73
CA ALA A 126 -1.92 -12.96 -20.30
C ALA A 126 -0.39 -13.05 -20.45
N ARG A 127 0.22 -14.24 -20.31
CA ARG A 127 1.65 -14.41 -20.59
C ARG A 127 1.98 -14.29 -22.07
N GLU A 128 1.11 -14.84 -22.92
CA GLU A 128 1.30 -14.85 -24.38
C GLU A 128 1.03 -13.48 -25.00
N HIS A 129 -0.05 -12.81 -24.59
CA HIS A 129 -0.53 -11.57 -25.22
C HIS A 129 -0.19 -10.31 -24.43
N GLY A 130 0.10 -10.43 -23.13
CA GLY A 130 0.45 -9.29 -22.28
C GLY A 130 1.67 -8.51 -22.78
N PRO A 131 2.79 -9.16 -23.15
CA PRO A 131 3.95 -8.46 -23.71
C PRO A 131 3.65 -7.74 -25.02
N ALA A 132 2.83 -8.34 -25.89
CA ALA A 132 2.39 -7.71 -27.15
C ALA A 132 1.50 -6.48 -26.91
N ALA A 133 0.72 -6.49 -25.83
CA ALA A 133 -0.08 -5.35 -25.37
C ALA A 133 0.73 -4.26 -24.63
N GLY A 134 2.07 -4.34 -24.61
CA GLY A 134 2.94 -3.39 -23.91
C GLY A 134 3.16 -3.69 -22.43
N HIS A 135 2.66 -4.82 -21.93
CA HIS A 135 2.77 -5.26 -20.54
C HIS A 135 3.78 -6.40 -20.37
N ALA A 136 5.06 -6.12 -20.62
CA ALA A 136 6.14 -7.10 -20.46
C ALA A 136 6.21 -7.74 -19.06
N CYS A 137 5.75 -7.02 -18.02
CA CYS A 137 5.66 -7.53 -16.65
C CYS A 137 4.73 -8.75 -16.49
N LEU A 138 3.84 -9.02 -17.46
CA LEU A 138 2.94 -10.17 -17.44
C LEU A 138 3.56 -11.45 -18.02
N ALA A 139 4.76 -11.39 -18.63
CA ALA A 139 5.40 -12.55 -19.24
C ALA A 139 5.60 -13.74 -18.26
N ASN A 140 5.85 -13.44 -16.99
CA ASN A 140 6.06 -14.43 -15.93
C ASN A 140 4.84 -14.55 -14.98
N LEU A 141 3.64 -14.21 -15.45
CA LEU A 141 2.44 -14.20 -14.62
C LEU A 141 2.02 -15.62 -14.20
N VAL A 142 1.98 -15.84 -12.90
CA VAL A 142 1.53 -17.10 -12.28
C VAL A 142 0.05 -17.04 -11.95
N GLN A 143 -0.66 -18.16 -12.05
CA GLN A 143 -2.09 -18.28 -11.76
C GLN A 143 -2.48 -17.75 -10.37
N GLY A 144 -1.67 -17.99 -9.34
CA GLY A 144 -1.93 -17.46 -7.99
C GLY A 144 -1.96 -15.93 -7.93
N THR A 145 -1.15 -15.25 -8.75
CA THR A 145 -1.13 -13.79 -8.86
C THR A 145 -2.39 -13.27 -9.53
N VAL A 146 -2.88 -13.96 -10.58
CA VAL A 146 -4.16 -13.65 -11.22
C VAL A 146 -5.31 -13.75 -10.23
N CYS A 147 -5.38 -14.84 -9.45
CA CYS A 147 -6.40 -14.98 -8.40
C CYS A 147 -6.35 -13.83 -7.38
N LYS A 148 -5.15 -13.38 -6.98
CA LYS A 148 -4.99 -12.25 -6.04
C LYS A 148 -5.39 -10.91 -6.66
N ILE A 149 -5.08 -10.68 -7.94
CA ILE A 149 -5.46 -9.45 -8.64
C ILE A 149 -6.99 -9.39 -8.77
N LEU A 150 -7.60 -10.44 -9.30
CA LEU A 150 -9.05 -10.50 -9.48
C LEU A 150 -9.81 -10.49 -8.16
N GLY A 151 -9.27 -11.13 -7.12
CA GLY A 151 -9.87 -11.13 -5.79
C GLY A 151 -9.90 -9.76 -5.11
N ARG A 152 -8.95 -8.85 -5.43
CA ARG A 152 -8.97 -7.47 -4.92
C ARG A 152 -10.07 -6.62 -5.56
N GLU A 153 -10.37 -6.89 -6.82
CA GLU A 153 -11.46 -6.24 -7.56
C GLU A 153 -12.79 -7.01 -7.40
N GLU A 154 -12.82 -8.06 -6.58
CA GLU A 154 -13.97 -8.95 -6.34
C GLU A 154 -14.52 -9.66 -7.59
N ILE A 155 -13.74 -9.72 -8.66
CA ILE A 155 -14.12 -10.35 -9.93
C ILE A 155 -13.89 -11.86 -9.86
N LYS A 156 -14.92 -12.61 -10.25
CA LYS A 156 -14.87 -14.08 -10.35
C LYS A 156 -15.23 -14.47 -11.78
N PRO A 157 -14.25 -14.61 -12.70
CA PRO A 157 -14.54 -14.79 -14.13
C PRO A 157 -15.42 -16.02 -14.44
N HIS A 158 -15.23 -17.09 -13.67
CA HIS A 158 -16.04 -18.31 -13.73
C HIS A 158 -17.48 -18.18 -13.18
N LYS A 159 -17.85 -17.02 -12.63
CA LYS A 159 -19.19 -16.70 -12.13
C LYS A 159 -19.83 -15.52 -12.87
N VAL A 160 -19.11 -14.91 -13.82
CA VAL A 160 -19.65 -13.81 -14.63
C VAL A 160 -20.74 -14.39 -15.54
N ARG A 161 -21.91 -13.76 -15.51
CA ARG A 161 -23.01 -14.09 -16.41
C ARG A 161 -22.95 -13.14 -17.59
N TYR A 162 -22.78 -13.70 -18.78
CA TYR A 162 -22.83 -12.93 -20.01
C TYR A 162 -24.23 -12.94 -20.57
N TYR A 163 -24.68 -11.78 -21.07
CA TYR A 163 -25.83 -11.75 -21.95
C TYR A 163 -25.42 -12.34 -23.31
N LEU A 164 -26.24 -13.25 -23.82
CA LEU A 164 -26.01 -13.93 -25.10
C LEU A 164 -26.36 -13.03 -26.29
N GLU A 165 -27.26 -12.07 -26.10
CA GLU A 165 -27.75 -11.18 -27.14
C GLU A 165 -27.66 -9.72 -26.67
N ASN A 166 -26.96 -8.89 -27.44
CA ASN A 166 -27.08 -7.45 -27.31
C ASN A 166 -28.27 -6.98 -28.17
N ARG A 167 -29.39 -6.64 -27.53
CA ARG A 167 -30.64 -6.25 -28.22
C ARG A 167 -30.76 -4.75 -28.45
N ASP A 168 -29.90 -3.94 -27.84
CA ASP A 168 -29.94 -2.48 -27.91
C ASP A 168 -28.69 -1.95 -28.63
N ALA A 169 -28.89 -1.24 -29.74
CA ALA A 169 -27.81 -0.64 -30.51
C ALA A 169 -27.11 0.50 -29.75
N GLU A 170 -27.78 1.12 -28.78
CA GLU A 170 -27.26 2.22 -27.95
C GLU A 170 -26.73 1.73 -26.60
N PHE A 171 -26.62 0.41 -26.39
CA PHE A 171 -26.23 -0.19 -25.11
C PHE A 171 -24.93 0.41 -24.55
N GLU A 172 -23.91 0.55 -25.39
CA GLU A 172 -22.60 1.11 -25.01
C GLU A 172 -22.70 2.56 -24.53
N GLN A 173 -23.52 3.38 -25.20
CA GLN A 173 -23.71 4.79 -24.86
C GLN A 173 -24.41 4.91 -23.50
N LYS A 174 -25.51 4.17 -23.30
CA LYS A 174 -26.24 4.13 -22.02
C LYS A 174 -25.38 3.58 -20.88
N MET A 175 -24.56 2.57 -21.16
CA MET A 175 -23.60 2.02 -20.19
C MET A 175 -22.56 3.07 -19.78
N ALA A 176 -22.00 3.81 -20.72
CA ALA A 176 -21.04 4.88 -20.43
C ALA A 176 -21.65 5.96 -19.53
N GLU A 177 -22.89 6.39 -19.80
CA GLU A 177 -23.61 7.35 -18.95
C GLU A 177 -23.80 6.82 -17.52
N VAL A 178 -24.26 5.57 -17.37
CA VAL A 178 -24.42 4.93 -16.06
C VAL A 178 -23.09 4.87 -15.31
N LEU A 179 -22.01 4.43 -15.97
CA LEU A 179 -20.68 4.36 -15.36
C LEU A 179 -20.16 5.74 -14.92
N CYS A 180 -20.44 6.80 -15.67
CA CYS A 180 -20.13 8.17 -15.26
C CYS A 180 -20.82 8.53 -13.93
N VAL A 181 -22.12 8.24 -13.79
CA VAL A 181 -22.87 8.48 -12.54
C VAL A 181 -22.27 7.69 -11.37
N TYR A 182 -21.93 6.41 -11.56
CA TYR A 182 -21.30 5.61 -10.51
C TYR A 182 -19.93 6.18 -10.09
N ARG A 183 -19.14 6.65 -11.05
CA ARG A 183 -17.83 7.30 -10.77
C ARG A 183 -18.01 8.57 -9.95
N GLU A 184 -18.99 9.42 -10.28
CA GLU A 184 -19.31 10.62 -9.52
C GLU A 184 -19.68 10.29 -8.06
N VAL A 185 -20.56 9.30 -7.87
CA VAL A 185 -20.96 8.82 -6.54
C VAL A 185 -19.76 8.30 -5.74
N GLU A 186 -18.85 7.56 -6.37
CA GLU A 186 -17.62 7.11 -5.69
C GLU A 186 -16.73 8.26 -5.24
N VAL A 187 -16.53 9.27 -6.08
CA VAL A 187 -15.73 10.45 -5.74
C VAL A 187 -16.34 11.18 -4.55
N LEU A 188 -17.66 11.35 -4.53
CA LEU A 188 -18.39 11.94 -3.40
C LEU A 188 -18.27 11.11 -2.11
N LYS A 189 -18.36 9.77 -2.20
CA LYS A 189 -18.14 8.87 -1.06
C LYS A 189 -16.71 8.98 -0.52
N LYS A 190 -15.70 9.04 -1.39
CA LYS A 190 -14.29 9.21 -1.01
C LYS A 190 -14.03 10.59 -0.38
N ALA A 191 -14.66 11.65 -0.91
CA ALA A 191 -14.56 13.00 -0.37
C ALA A 191 -15.24 13.14 1.02
N SER A 192 -16.43 12.56 1.19
CA SER A 192 -17.14 12.54 2.49
C SER A 192 -16.43 11.68 3.55
N ALA A 193 -15.76 10.60 3.15
CA ALA A 193 -14.92 9.80 4.05
C ALA A 193 -13.68 10.57 4.56
N LYS A 194 -13.09 11.46 3.75
CA LYS A 194 -12.00 12.37 4.16
C LYS A 194 -12.50 13.55 4.98
N GLY A 195 -13.73 14.02 4.71
CA GLY A 195 -14.38 15.13 5.39
C GLY A 195 -15.27 14.70 6.55
N LYS A 196 -14.76 13.97 7.54
CA LYS A 196 -15.53 13.68 8.77
C LYS A 196 -15.57 14.89 9.71
N ARG A 197 -16.03 16.05 9.21
CA ARG A 197 -16.48 17.25 9.94
C ARG A 197 -17.26 18.18 9.00
N ARG A 198 -18.53 17.85 8.72
CA ARG A 198 -19.71 18.71 8.45
C ARG A 198 -20.68 18.02 7.47
N GLY A 199 -21.96 17.99 7.87
CA GLY A 199 -23.20 17.71 7.12
C GLY A 199 -23.16 16.76 5.91
N LYS A 200 -23.92 15.65 5.97
CA LYS A 200 -24.13 14.74 4.84
C LYS A 200 -24.74 15.50 3.64
N PRO A 201 -24.06 15.63 2.49
CA PRO A 201 -24.72 16.12 1.29
C PRO A 201 -25.62 15.02 0.72
N VAL A 202 -26.91 15.31 0.58
CA VAL A 202 -27.88 14.48 -0.13
C VAL A 202 -27.99 15.03 -1.55
N THR A 203 -27.65 14.23 -2.55
CA THR A 203 -27.86 14.60 -3.97
C THR A 203 -29.03 13.78 -4.50
N ILE A 204 -30.10 14.47 -4.92
CA ILE A 204 -31.20 13.89 -5.69
C ILE A 204 -30.73 13.85 -7.14
N VAL A 205 -30.47 12.66 -7.68
CA VAL A 205 -30.22 12.49 -9.11
C VAL A 205 -31.57 12.41 -9.81
N SER A 206 -32.00 13.52 -10.40
CA SER A 206 -33.18 13.56 -11.26
C SER A 206 -32.87 12.83 -12.56
N CYS A 207 -33.42 11.63 -12.72
CA CYS A 207 -33.41 10.92 -13.99
C CYS A 207 -34.43 11.60 -14.92
N VAL A 208 -33.96 12.47 -15.81
CA VAL A 208 -34.82 13.03 -16.87
C VAL A 208 -35.14 11.89 -17.80
N LYS A 209 -36.40 11.45 -17.75
CA LYS A 209 -36.99 10.46 -18.65
C LYS A 209 -37.01 11.07 -20.05
N VAL A 210 -36.00 10.79 -20.87
CA VAL A 210 -36.05 11.17 -22.29
C VAL A 210 -37.11 10.26 -22.93
N SER A 211 -38.21 10.91 -23.29
CA SER A 211 -39.34 10.31 -23.98
C SER A 211 -39.11 10.53 -25.47
N THR A 212 -39.03 9.45 -26.25
CA THR A 212 -39.56 9.36 -27.62
C THR A 212 -39.60 7.90 -28.02
#